data_AF-A0A3N4NU91-F1
#
_entry.id   AF-A0A3N4NU91-F1
#
_cell.length_a   1.000
_cell.length_b   1.000
_cell.length_c   1.000
_cell.angle_alpha   90.00
_cell.angle_beta   90.00
_cell.angle_gamma   90.00
#
_symmetry.space_group_name_H-M   'P 1'
#
loop_
_entity.id
_entity.type
_entity.pdbx_description
1 polymer ?
#
loop_
_entity_poly.entity_id
_entity_poly.type
_entity_poly.pdbx_seq_one_letter_code
_entity_poly.pdbx_strand_id
1 'polypeptide(L)'
;MTRILPATLKCWQSASLITPPSQEGYSESQVAQIRVISILSSSGDTLSEISTLLNDSWQYRHSGWECRRQEFILQLVSGTDETRAHYLWQLYTSYRPEDVVTYLLMPVAEWLRQEDKNILRARYLQCLTDHTQRLLKTRQCAENIKPLLKVIKQIKRYRAIYLCHQPSVNRNAFAPVNVHSQTSLAH
;
A
#
# COMPACT_ATOMS: atom_id res chain seq x y z
N MET A 1 9.21 -8.42 -27.25
CA MET A 1 9.63 -7.25 -26.45
C MET A 1 8.94 -7.29 -25.10
N THR A 2 9.69 -7.35 -24.01
CA THR A 2 9.19 -7.36 -22.63
C THR A 2 8.60 -5.97 -22.30
N ARG A 3 7.33 -5.91 -21.87
CA ARG A 3 6.65 -4.66 -21.47
C ARG A 3 7.11 -4.17 -20.08
N ILE A 4 8.42 -4.12 -19.85
CA ILE A 4 9.02 -3.75 -18.57
C ILE A 4 9.61 -2.35 -18.70
N LEU A 5 9.27 -1.48 -17.75
CA LEU A 5 9.72 -0.10 -17.76
C LEU A 5 11.25 -0.05 -17.58
N PRO A 6 11.97 0.88 -18.25
CA PRO A 6 13.41 1.02 -18.07
C PRO A 6 13.84 1.27 -16.62
N ALA A 7 12.99 1.95 -15.84
CA ALA A 7 13.23 2.17 -14.41
C ALA A 7 13.23 0.85 -13.62
N THR A 8 12.31 -0.07 -13.91
CA THR A 8 12.24 -1.39 -13.30
C THR A 8 13.48 -2.22 -13.62
N LEU A 9 13.94 -2.19 -14.88
CA LEU A 9 15.19 -2.87 -15.27
C LEU A 9 16.41 -2.32 -14.54
N LYS A 10 16.51 -1.00 -14.35
CA LYS A 10 17.60 -0.40 -13.57
C LYS A 10 17.58 -0.87 -12.11
N CYS A 11 16.40 -0.99 -11.49
CA CYS A 11 16.28 -1.53 -10.14
C CYS A 11 16.78 -2.99 -10.06
N TRP A 12 16.44 -3.82 -11.06
CA TRP A 12 16.91 -5.21 -11.11
C TRP A 12 18.42 -5.32 -11.34
N GLN A 13 18.99 -4.43 -12.16
CA GLN A 13 20.45 -4.32 -12.33
C GLN A 13 21.14 -3.93 -11.02
N SER A 14 20.59 -2.95 -10.29
CA SER A 14 21.14 -2.54 -8.99
C SER A 14 21.04 -3.64 -7.92
N ALA A 15 20.08 -4.55 -8.06
CA ALA A 15 19.92 -5.73 -7.22
C ALA A 15 20.78 -6.93 -7.70
N SER A 16 21.63 -6.74 -8.71
CA SER A 16 22.46 -7.79 -9.32
C SER A 16 21.67 -8.99 -9.88
N LEU A 17 20.39 -8.79 -10.20
CA LEU A 17 19.53 -9.85 -10.74
C LEU A 17 19.66 -10.01 -12.25
N ILE A 18 20.06 -8.96 -12.95
CA ILE A 18 20.33 -8.96 -14.39
C ILE A 18 21.59 -8.16 -14.66
N THR A 19 22.37 -8.60 -15.63
CA THR A 19 23.52 -7.83 -16.12
C THR A 19 23.06 -6.74 -17.09
N PRO A 20 23.81 -5.62 -17.20
CA PRO A 20 23.54 -4.60 -18.21
C PRO A 20 23.58 -5.18 -19.63
N PRO A 21 22.80 -4.62 -20.58
CA PRO A 21 22.86 -5.03 -21.97
C PRO A 21 24.23 -4.68 -22.59
N SER A 22 24.63 -5.43 -23.62
CA SER A 22 25.78 -5.06 -24.46
C SER A 22 25.38 -3.94 -25.43
N GLN A 23 26.32 -3.51 -26.29
CA GLN A 23 26.00 -2.53 -27.36
C GLN A 23 24.91 -3.02 -28.32
N GLU A 24 24.75 -4.34 -28.45
CA GLU A 24 23.72 -4.97 -29.29
C GLU A 24 22.38 -5.16 -28.55
N GLY A 25 22.32 -4.78 -27.27
CA GLY A 25 21.14 -4.93 -26.42
C GLY A 25 21.22 -6.16 -25.51
N TYR A 26 20.04 -6.67 -25.13
CA TYR A 26 19.94 -7.86 -24.27
C TYR A 26 20.05 -9.14 -25.11
N SER A 27 20.90 -10.07 -24.69
CA SER A 27 20.96 -11.41 -25.26
C SER A 27 19.67 -12.19 -25.02
N GLU A 28 19.44 -13.27 -25.77
CA GLU A 28 18.27 -14.14 -25.54
C GLU A 28 18.23 -14.70 -24.12
N SER A 29 19.39 -15.08 -23.56
CA SER A 29 19.50 -15.56 -22.19
C SER A 29 19.12 -14.49 -21.16
N GLN A 30 19.56 -13.25 -21.35
CA GLN A 30 19.15 -12.12 -20.51
C GLN A 30 17.64 -11.85 -20.64
N VAL A 31 17.08 -11.94 -21.85
CA VAL A 31 15.62 -11.77 -22.05
C VAL A 31 14.84 -12.88 -21.35
N ALA A 32 15.31 -14.13 -21.39
CA ALA A 32 14.69 -15.23 -20.66
C ALA A 32 14.73 -14.98 -19.14
N GLN A 33 15.87 -14.54 -18.60
CA GLN A 33 16.02 -14.19 -17.18
C GLN A 33 15.09 -13.04 -16.78
N ILE A 34 15.01 -11.98 -17.58
CA ILE A 34 14.08 -10.86 -17.38
C ILE A 34 12.63 -11.36 -17.31
N ARG A 35 12.23 -12.32 -18.14
CA ARG A 35 10.89 -12.91 -18.10
C ARG A 35 10.66 -13.69 -16.81
N VAL A 36 11.62 -14.49 -16.35
CA VAL A 36 11.52 -15.23 -15.09
C VAL A 36 11.35 -14.28 -13.91
N ILE A 37 12.22 -13.27 -13.79
CA ILE A 37 12.12 -12.26 -12.73
C ILE A 37 10.77 -11.52 -12.80
N SER A 38 10.29 -11.22 -14.02
CA SER A 38 8.97 -10.61 -14.19
C SER A 38 7.84 -11.50 -13.68
N ILE A 39 7.89 -12.81 -13.90
CA ILE A 39 6.87 -13.74 -13.42
C ILE A 39 6.90 -13.82 -11.89
N LEU A 40 8.08 -14.01 -11.30
CA LEU A 40 8.25 -14.12 -9.85
C LEU A 40 7.88 -12.83 -9.10
N SER A 41 8.29 -11.68 -9.62
CA SER A 41 7.85 -10.39 -9.06
C SER A 41 6.34 -10.20 -9.19
N SER A 42 5.73 -10.66 -10.29
CA SER A 42 4.28 -10.60 -10.47
C SER A 42 3.52 -11.55 -9.52
N SER A 43 4.13 -12.65 -9.07
CA SER A 43 3.54 -13.54 -8.04
C SER A 43 3.64 -12.97 -6.61
N GLY A 44 4.44 -11.92 -6.43
CA GLY A 44 4.61 -11.26 -5.14
C GLY A 44 5.96 -11.50 -4.48
N ASP A 45 6.93 -12.12 -5.16
CA ASP A 45 8.30 -12.24 -4.64
C ASP A 45 9.06 -10.92 -4.77
N THR A 46 9.80 -10.55 -3.72
CA THR A 46 10.70 -9.38 -3.74
C THR A 46 11.97 -9.68 -4.53
N LEU A 47 12.68 -8.64 -4.95
CA LEU A 47 13.98 -8.81 -5.62
C LEU A 47 15.00 -9.57 -4.75
N SER A 48 14.92 -9.41 -3.42
CA SER A 48 15.75 -10.16 -2.48
C SER A 48 15.42 -11.65 -2.50
N GLU A 49 14.14 -12.02 -2.45
CA GLU A 49 13.71 -13.43 -2.49
C GLU A 49 14.01 -14.09 -3.83
N ILE A 50 13.83 -13.34 -4.93
CA ILE A 50 14.22 -13.80 -6.27
C ILE A 50 15.74 -14.02 -6.31
N SER A 51 16.52 -13.12 -5.72
CA SER A 51 17.98 -13.30 -5.62
C SER A 51 18.33 -14.55 -4.81
N THR A 52 17.66 -14.79 -3.69
CA THR A 52 17.82 -16.02 -2.90
C THR A 52 17.42 -17.25 -3.71
N LEU A 53 16.31 -17.25 -4.44
CA LEU A 53 15.91 -18.37 -5.29
C LEU A 53 16.97 -18.70 -6.35
N LEU A 54 17.56 -17.68 -6.97
CA LEU A 54 18.54 -17.84 -8.04
C LEU A 54 19.92 -18.28 -7.55
N ASN A 55 20.31 -17.90 -6.32
CA ASN A 55 21.67 -18.13 -5.79
C ASN A 55 21.72 -19.21 -4.69
N ASP A 56 20.68 -19.35 -3.88
CA ASP A 56 20.57 -20.29 -2.77
C ASP A 56 19.11 -20.76 -2.58
N SER A 57 18.65 -21.57 -3.53
CA SER A 57 17.26 -22.04 -3.59
C SER A 57 16.77 -22.78 -2.33
N TRP A 58 17.68 -23.33 -1.51
CA TRP A 58 17.35 -24.02 -0.27
C TRP A 58 16.82 -23.08 0.81
N GLN A 59 17.18 -21.80 0.75
CA GLN A 59 16.70 -20.77 1.68
C GLN A 59 15.49 -20.00 1.15
N TYR A 60 15.06 -20.27 -0.09
CA TYR A 60 13.92 -19.58 -0.68
C TYR A 60 12.62 -19.96 0.04
N ARG A 61 11.91 -18.94 0.52
CA ARG A 61 10.55 -19.07 0.99
C ARG A 61 9.66 -18.25 0.09
N HIS A 62 8.81 -18.94 -0.66
CA HIS A 62 7.83 -18.27 -1.51
C HIS A 62 6.93 -17.39 -0.64
N SER A 63 6.99 -16.08 -0.84
CA SER A 63 6.09 -15.14 -0.20
C SER A 63 5.32 -14.41 -1.29
N GLY A 64 4.01 -14.68 -1.35
CA GLY A 64 3.15 -14.12 -2.37
C GLY A 64 2.51 -12.80 -1.94
N TRP A 65 1.64 -12.27 -2.78
CA TRP A 65 0.86 -11.06 -2.45
C TRP A 65 0.05 -11.16 -1.15
N GLU A 66 -0.36 -12.35 -0.73
CA GLU A 66 -1.05 -12.55 0.55
C GLU A 66 -0.14 -12.22 1.75
N CYS A 67 1.12 -12.69 1.73
CA CYS A 67 2.10 -12.35 2.77
C CYS A 67 2.32 -10.84 2.82
N ARG A 68 2.45 -10.19 1.66
CA ARG A 68 2.61 -8.73 1.57
C ARG A 68 1.39 -7.96 2.08
N ARG A 69 0.18 -8.47 1.81
CA ARG A 69 -1.06 -7.89 2.38
C ARG A 69 -1.07 -7.97 3.89
N GLN A 70 -0.74 -9.13 4.46
CA GLN A 70 -0.72 -9.33 5.91
C GLN A 70 0.32 -8.44 6.59
N GLU A 71 1.53 -8.36 6.02
CA GLU A 71 2.57 -7.44 6.48
C GLU A 71 2.09 -5.99 6.47
N PHE A 72 1.45 -5.54 5.37
CA PHE A 72 0.97 -4.17 5.31
C PHE A 72 -0.15 -3.91 6.32
N ILE A 73 -1.06 -4.86 6.52
CA ILE A 73 -2.09 -4.78 7.56
C ILE A 73 -1.46 -4.66 8.95
N LEU A 74 -0.43 -5.46 9.25
CA LEU A 74 0.31 -5.35 10.52
C LEU A 74 0.94 -3.96 10.68
N GLN A 75 1.54 -3.40 9.64
CA GLN A 75 2.08 -2.04 9.66
C GLN A 75 1.01 -0.96 9.90
N LEU A 76 -0.24 -1.18 9.46
CA LEU A 76 -1.36 -0.29 9.77
C LEU A 76 -1.80 -0.41 11.23
N VAL A 77 -1.80 -1.61 11.79
CA VAL A 77 -2.23 -1.91 13.16
C VAL A 77 -1.21 -1.41 14.19
N SER A 78 0.05 -1.81 14.04
CA SER A 78 1.11 -1.61 15.06
C SER A 78 2.33 -0.85 14.57
N GLY A 79 2.47 -0.61 13.26
CA GLY A 79 3.62 0.11 12.71
C GLY A 79 3.67 1.59 13.11
N THR A 80 4.85 2.18 12.97
CA THR A 80 5.07 3.63 13.00
C THR A 80 4.86 4.24 11.60
N ASP A 81 4.84 5.57 11.50
CA ASP A 81 4.75 6.23 10.19
C ASP A 81 5.98 5.92 9.31
N GLU A 82 7.16 5.84 9.92
CA GLU A 82 8.43 5.57 9.24
C GLU A 82 8.47 4.15 8.68
N THR A 83 8.07 3.16 9.48
CA THR A 83 8.07 1.74 9.09
C THR A 83 7.03 1.47 7.99
N ARG A 84 5.85 2.09 8.07
CA ARG A 84 4.86 2.10 6.97
C ARG A 84 5.41 2.72 5.69
N ALA A 85 6.02 3.89 5.80
CA ALA A 85 6.55 4.61 4.64
C ALA A 85 7.72 3.86 3.99
N HIS A 86 8.59 3.24 4.79
CA HIS A 86 9.67 2.39 4.32
C HIS A 86 9.13 1.16 3.60
N TYR A 87 8.17 0.45 4.20
CA TYR A 87 7.55 -0.71 3.60
C TYR A 87 6.95 -0.40 2.22
N LEU A 88 6.18 0.69 2.12
CA LEU A 88 5.59 1.12 0.85
C LEU A 88 6.67 1.50 -0.17
N TRP A 89 7.77 2.12 0.26
CA TRP A 89 8.90 2.39 -0.63
C TRP A 89 9.54 1.11 -1.18
N GLN A 90 9.78 0.11 -0.32
CA GLN A 90 10.35 -1.17 -0.73
C GLN A 90 9.47 -1.91 -1.75
N LEU A 91 8.15 -1.80 -1.62
CA LEU A 91 7.22 -2.38 -2.57
C LEU A 91 7.37 -1.73 -3.96
N TYR A 92 7.42 -0.41 -4.03
CA TYR A 92 7.54 0.30 -5.32
C TYR A 92 8.93 0.16 -5.96
N THR A 93 9.95 -0.21 -5.19
CA THR A 93 11.26 -0.59 -5.75
C THR A 93 11.32 -2.02 -6.25
N SER A 94 10.48 -2.91 -5.70
CA SER A 94 10.51 -4.34 -6.00
C SER A 94 9.50 -4.77 -7.06
N TYR A 95 8.36 -4.09 -7.12
CA TYR A 95 7.20 -4.49 -7.92
C TYR A 95 6.79 -3.40 -8.91
N ARG A 96 5.99 -3.78 -9.90
CA ARG A 96 5.33 -2.81 -10.78
C ARG A 96 4.25 -2.06 -10.01
N PRO A 97 4.09 -0.74 -10.22
CA PRO A 97 3.02 0.04 -9.58
C PRO A 97 1.62 -0.58 -9.77
N GLU A 98 1.34 -1.14 -10.95
CA GLU A 98 0.05 -1.76 -11.25
C GLU A 98 -0.22 -2.99 -10.38
N ASP A 99 0.80 -3.81 -10.14
CA ASP A 99 0.67 -5.03 -9.33
C ASP A 99 0.49 -4.66 -7.85
N VAL A 100 1.25 -3.69 -7.35
CA VAL A 100 1.08 -3.15 -5.99
C VAL A 100 -0.33 -2.62 -5.80
N VAL A 101 -0.88 -1.89 -6.78
CA VAL A 101 -2.26 -1.42 -6.68
C VAL A 101 -3.25 -2.57 -6.69
N THR A 102 -3.13 -3.48 -7.66
CA THR A 102 -4.11 -4.54 -7.94
C THR A 102 -4.16 -5.59 -6.83
N TYR A 103 -3.00 -6.05 -6.38
CA TYR A 103 -2.90 -7.20 -5.47
C TYR A 103 -2.68 -6.81 -4.01
N LEU A 104 -2.27 -5.58 -3.72
CA LEU A 104 -2.07 -5.12 -2.34
C LEU A 104 -3.04 -4.00 -1.96
N LEU A 105 -2.93 -2.84 -2.60
CA LEU A 105 -3.60 -1.62 -2.12
C LEU A 105 -5.12 -1.71 -2.23
N MET A 106 -5.64 -2.24 -3.34
CA MET A 106 -7.07 -2.40 -3.58
C MET A 106 -7.72 -3.42 -2.62
N PRO A 107 -7.16 -4.65 -2.45
CA PRO A 107 -7.66 -5.59 -1.45
C PRO A 107 -7.63 -5.03 -0.01
N VAL A 108 -6.56 -4.32 0.37
CA VAL A 108 -6.48 -3.69 1.70
C VAL A 108 -7.51 -2.58 1.85
N ALA A 109 -7.75 -1.79 0.81
CA ALA A 109 -8.79 -0.77 0.82
C ALA A 109 -10.20 -1.37 1.00
N GLU A 110 -10.49 -2.50 0.34
CA GLU A 110 -11.75 -3.23 0.52
C GLU A 110 -11.87 -3.80 1.94
N TRP A 111 -10.81 -4.41 2.47
CA TRP A 111 -10.79 -4.89 3.86
C TRP A 111 -11.03 -3.77 4.87
N LEU A 112 -10.49 -2.57 4.61
CA LEU A 112 -10.69 -1.36 5.41
C LEU A 112 -12.10 -0.77 5.29
N ARG A 113 -12.95 -1.25 4.37
CA ARG A 113 -14.35 -0.79 4.24
C ARG A 113 -15.25 -1.32 5.35
N GLN A 114 -14.88 -2.44 5.96
CA GLN A 114 -15.61 -3.03 7.07
C GLN A 114 -15.76 -2.04 8.24
N GLU A 115 -16.82 -2.21 9.02
CA GLU A 115 -17.10 -1.41 10.21
C GLU A 115 -15.93 -1.52 11.21
N ASP A 116 -15.75 -0.49 12.05
CA ASP A 116 -14.68 -0.35 13.06
C ASP A 116 -13.24 -0.06 12.60
N LYS A 117 -12.95 0.02 11.29
CA LYS A 117 -11.57 0.28 10.80
C LYS A 117 -11.24 1.74 10.50
N ASN A 118 -11.94 2.69 11.13
CA ASN A 118 -11.79 4.12 10.83
C ASN A 118 -10.36 4.65 11.08
N ILE A 119 -9.73 4.25 12.18
CA ILE A 119 -8.35 4.64 12.52
C ILE A 119 -7.36 4.07 11.50
N LEU A 120 -7.50 2.78 11.17
CA LEU A 120 -6.63 2.13 10.19
C LEU A 120 -6.79 2.74 8.80
N ARG A 121 -8.02 3.11 8.42
CA ARG A 121 -8.32 3.81 7.17
C ARG A 121 -7.67 5.18 7.10
N ALA A 122 -7.65 5.93 8.21
CA ALA A 122 -6.94 7.20 8.29
C ALA A 122 -5.42 7.01 8.12
N ARG A 123 -4.82 6.04 8.83
CA ARG A 123 -3.40 5.70 8.70
C ARG A 123 -3.03 5.28 7.27
N TYR A 124 -3.87 4.45 6.65
CA TYR A 124 -3.70 4.02 5.26
C TYR A 124 -3.72 5.22 4.30
N LEU A 125 -4.72 6.09 4.42
CA LEU A 125 -4.84 7.30 3.58
C LEU A 125 -3.66 8.26 3.76
N GLN A 126 -3.20 8.44 4.99
CA GLN A 126 -2.04 9.26 5.31
C GLN A 126 -0.79 8.69 4.64
N CYS A 127 -0.52 7.39 4.84
CA CYS A 127 0.61 6.69 4.24
C CYS A 127 0.64 6.81 2.71
N LEU A 128 -0.50 6.61 2.02
CA LEU A 128 -0.57 6.78 0.56
C LEU A 128 -0.34 8.22 0.12
N THR A 129 -0.85 9.19 0.88
CA THR A 129 -0.70 10.61 0.56
C THR A 129 0.77 11.03 0.69
N ASP A 130 1.43 10.65 1.78
CA ASP A 130 2.83 10.97 2.04
C ASP A 130 3.76 10.31 1.01
N HIS A 131 3.49 9.05 0.68
CA HIS A 131 4.25 8.36 -0.36
C HIS A 131 4.08 9.00 -1.74
N THR A 132 2.85 9.40 -2.09
CA THR A 132 2.59 10.13 -3.34
C THR A 132 3.37 11.46 -3.39
N GLN A 133 3.39 12.22 -2.29
CA GLN A 133 4.17 13.45 -2.19
C GLN A 133 5.67 13.19 -2.32
N ARG A 134 6.18 12.09 -1.74
CA ARG A 134 7.57 11.69 -1.85
C ARG A 134 7.97 11.32 -3.28
N LEU A 135 7.11 10.60 -4.00
CA LEU A 135 7.32 10.28 -5.42
C LEU A 135 7.37 11.55 -6.29
N LEU A 136 6.47 12.50 -6.04
CA LEU A 136 6.47 13.80 -6.71
C LEU A 136 7.78 14.57 -6.50
N LYS A 137 8.34 14.53 -5.28
CA LYS A 137 9.61 15.20 -4.94
C LYS A 137 10.84 14.54 -5.55
N THR A 138 10.83 13.21 -5.73
CA THR A 138 12.01 12.44 -6.19
C THR A 138 12.14 12.36 -7.72
N ARG A 139 11.30 13.08 -8.48
CA ARG A 139 11.20 12.97 -9.96
C ARG A 139 11.01 11.53 -10.46
N GLN A 140 10.55 10.61 -9.59
CA GLN A 140 10.14 9.29 -10.05
C GLN A 140 8.86 9.41 -10.87
N CYS A 141 8.82 8.62 -11.95
CA CYS A 141 7.98 8.81 -13.13
C CYS A 141 6.50 9.07 -12.79
N ALA A 142 5.86 10.00 -13.50
CA ALA A 142 4.41 10.24 -13.42
C ALA A 142 3.58 8.95 -13.60
N GLU A 143 4.16 7.93 -14.22
CA GLU A 143 3.61 6.59 -14.37
C GLU A 143 3.38 5.86 -13.03
N ASN A 144 4.25 6.02 -12.03
CA ASN A 144 4.07 5.40 -10.71
C ASN A 144 2.96 6.08 -9.89
N ILE A 145 2.70 7.35 -10.19
CA ILE A 145 1.80 8.23 -9.41
C ILE A 145 0.34 8.06 -9.85
N LYS A 146 0.08 7.85 -11.14
CA LYS A 146 -1.28 7.73 -11.69
C LYS A 146 -2.10 6.59 -11.04
N PRO A 147 -1.57 5.36 -10.87
CA PRO A 147 -2.28 4.28 -10.20
C PRO A 147 -2.63 4.60 -8.74
N LEU A 148 -1.70 5.18 -7.99
CA LEU A 148 -1.90 5.59 -6.60
C LEU A 148 -3.00 6.65 -6.44
N LEU A 149 -2.99 7.68 -7.29
CA LEU A 149 -4.01 8.72 -7.26
C LEU A 149 -5.41 8.17 -7.55
N LYS A 150 -5.53 7.13 -8.38
CA LYS A 150 -6.80 6.44 -8.64
C LYS A 150 -7.32 5.77 -7.37
N VAL A 151 -6.46 5.06 -6.64
CA VAL A 151 -6.79 4.41 -5.36
C VAL A 151 -7.20 5.44 -4.31
N ILE A 152 -6.42 6.52 -4.13
CA ILE A 152 -6.73 7.58 -3.17
C ILE A 152 -8.09 8.22 -3.47
N LYS A 153 -8.38 8.52 -4.75
CA LYS A 153 -9.67 9.09 -5.17
C LYS A 153 -10.82 8.12 -4.90
N GLN A 154 -10.64 6.83 -5.21
CA GLN A 154 -11.65 5.81 -4.95
C GLN A 154 -11.97 5.72 -3.45
N ILE A 155 -10.95 5.75 -2.59
CA ILE A 155 -11.14 5.65 -1.14
C ILE A 155 -11.77 6.90 -0.55
N LYS A 156 -11.37 8.09 -1.03
CA LYS A 156 -11.99 9.36 -0.60
C LYS A 156 -13.46 9.44 -1.01
N ARG A 157 -13.85 8.87 -2.16
CA ARG A 157 -15.26 8.80 -2.58
C ARG A 157 -16.10 7.94 -1.64
N TYR A 158 -15.56 6.87 -1.06
CA TYR A 158 -16.29 6.09 -0.05
C TYR A 158 -16.66 6.92 1.19
N ARG A 159 -15.80 7.88 1.59
CA ARG A 159 -16.10 8.79 2.72
C ARG A 159 -17.34 9.66 2.49
N ALA A 160 -17.63 10.03 1.24
CA ALA A 160 -18.81 10.82 0.90
C ALA A 160 -20.12 10.02 1.03
N ILE A 161 -20.08 8.71 0.78
CA ILE A 161 -21.26 7.83 0.85
C ILE A 161 -21.66 7.57 2.31
N TYR A 162 -20.69 7.40 3.23
CA TYR A 162 -20.98 7.17 4.66
C TYR A 162 -21.39 8.44 5.43
N LEU A 163 -21.05 9.63 4.95
CA LEU A 163 -21.56 10.89 5.52
C LEU A 163 -23.03 11.15 5.16
N CYS A 164 -23.54 10.54 4.09
CA CYS A 164 -24.95 10.63 3.69
C CYS A 164 -25.86 9.53 4.28
N HIS A 165 -25.31 8.60 5.07
CA HIS A 165 -26.07 7.49 5.69
C HIS A 165 -25.96 7.47 7.22
N GLN A 166 -25.56 8.59 7.84
CA GLN A 166 -25.83 8.78 9.27
C GLN A 166 -27.35 8.89 9.45
N PRO A 167 -28.03 7.97 10.16
CA PRO A 167 -29.38 8.25 10.62
C PRO A 167 -29.27 9.49 11.50
N SER A 168 -30.07 10.51 11.19
CA SER A 168 -30.20 11.71 11.99
C SER A 168 -30.47 11.31 13.44
N VAL A 169 -29.43 11.33 14.27
CA VAL A 169 -29.58 11.19 15.71
C VAL A 169 -30.43 12.36 16.16
N ASN A 170 -31.67 12.02 16.54
CA ASN A 170 -32.71 12.95 16.94
C ASN A 170 -32.19 13.76 18.14
N ARG A 171 -31.75 15.00 17.89
CA ARG A 171 -31.37 15.96 18.92
C ARG A 171 -32.65 16.47 19.59
N ASN A 172 -33.25 15.66 20.44
CA ASN A 172 -34.30 16.07 21.39
C ASN A 172 -34.38 15.03 22.51
N ALA A 173 -33.30 14.90 23.29
CA ALA A 173 -33.33 14.09 24.51
C ALA A 173 -32.29 14.56 25.53
N PHE A 174 -32.18 15.86 25.79
CA PHE A 174 -31.56 16.37 27.01
C PHE A 174 -32.25 17.67 27.41
N ALA A 175 -33.36 17.54 28.14
CA ALA A 175 -33.82 18.62 29.01
C ALA A 175 -33.01 18.54 30.30
N PRO A 176 -32.36 19.62 30.76
CA PRO A 176 -31.69 19.63 32.06
C PRO A 176 -32.75 19.64 33.17
N VAL A 177 -32.69 18.65 34.06
CA VAL A 177 -33.45 18.66 35.31
C VAL A 177 -32.86 19.75 36.19
N ASN A 178 -33.61 20.83 36.31
CA ASN A 178 -33.31 21.99 37.15
C ASN A 178 -33.68 21.62 38.60
N VAL A 179 -32.69 21.47 39.48
CA VAL A 179 -32.92 21.25 40.92
C VAL A 179 -32.47 22.49 41.69
N HIS A 180 -33.42 23.42 41.88
CA HIS A 180 -33.34 24.47 42.89
C HIS A 180 -34.70 24.58 43.59
N SER A 181 -34.70 24.30 44.90
CA SER A 181 -35.60 24.80 45.97
C SER A 181 -35.24 24.01 47.25
N GLN A 182 -34.37 24.50 48.14
CA GLN A 182 -34.69 25.24 49.39
C GLN A 182 -36.08 24.97 50.01
N THR A 183 -36.07 24.46 51.25
CA THR A 183 -36.91 24.82 52.43
C THR A 183 -36.44 23.94 53.60
N SER A 184 -35.72 24.42 54.62
CA SER A 184 -36.13 25.20 55.81
C SER A 184 -37.00 24.44 56.84
N LEU A 185 -36.37 24.17 58.01
CA LEU A 185 -36.85 24.24 59.42
C LEU A 185 -38.16 23.59 59.92
N ALA A 186 -37.99 22.95 61.10
CA ALA A 186 -38.88 22.81 62.27
C ALA A 186 -40.00 21.73 62.26
N HIS A 187 -39.82 20.70 63.08
CA HIS A 187 -40.51 20.55 64.38
C HIS A 187 -39.80 19.53 65.28
#